data_AF-A0A933MMH0-F1
#
_entry.id   AF-A0A933MMH0-F1
#
_cell.length_a   1.000
_cell.length_b   1.000
_cell.length_c   1.000
_cell.angle_alpha   90.00
_cell.angle_beta   90.00
_cell.angle_gamma   90.00
#
_symmetry.space_group_name_H-M   'P 1'
#
loop_
_entity.id
_entity.type
_entity.pdbx_description
1 polymer ?
#
loop_
_entity_poly.entity_id
_entity_poly.type
_entity_poly.pdbx_seq_one_letter_code
_entity_poly.pdbx_strand_id
1 'polypeptide(L)'
;MTVEAVAWVTQFVGGDGTRRKIFDEAVPRGATVRSVLTDLSDRFPRLREVLWERSGGDLGEHIEVLVNDAVLGLSHTLDSEVREGDRITLLGQYTGG
;
A
#
# COMPACT_ATOMS: atom_id res chain seq x y z
N MET A 1 2.93 -12.49 2.70
CA MET A 1 2.05 -11.84 1.71
C MET A 1 2.88 -10.88 0.88
N THR A 2 2.37 -10.42 -0.25
CA THR A 2 3.14 -9.58 -1.16
C THR A 2 2.60 -8.16 -1.17
N VAL A 3 3.48 -7.16 -0.99
CA VAL A 3 3.15 -5.76 -1.25
C VAL A 3 3.90 -5.29 -2.48
N GLU A 4 3.18 -4.73 -3.45
CA GLU A 4 3.73 -4.22 -4.69
C GLU A 4 3.52 -2.71 -4.79
N ALA A 5 4.60 -1.96 -4.97
CA ALA A 5 4.53 -0.56 -5.38
C ALA A 5 4.73 -0.47 -6.89
N VAL A 6 3.88 0.31 -7.56
CA VAL A 6 3.92 0.48 -9.02
C VAL A 6 4.05 1.97 -9.36
N ALA A 7 4.51 2.27 -10.57
CA ALA A 7 4.56 3.63 -11.11
C ALA A 7 5.42 4.56 -10.22
N TRP A 8 5.04 5.83 -10.15
CA TRP A 8 5.74 6.85 -9.37
C TRP A 8 5.82 6.52 -7.87
N VAL A 9 4.95 5.65 -7.33
CA VAL A 9 5.00 5.23 -5.92
C VAL A 9 6.34 4.58 -5.58
N THR A 10 6.96 3.92 -6.55
CA THR A 10 8.26 3.26 -6.32
C THR A 10 9.36 4.24 -5.90
N GLN A 11 9.26 5.52 -6.24
CA GLN A 11 10.21 6.57 -5.82
C GLN A 11 10.23 6.76 -4.29
N PHE A 12 9.14 6.42 -3.60
CA PHE A 12 9.03 6.53 -2.15
C PHE A 12 9.54 5.30 -1.39
N VAL A 13 9.82 4.22 -2.12
CA VAL A 13 10.27 2.94 -1.55
C VAL A 13 11.61 2.48 -2.15
N GLY A 14 12.41 3.43 -2.64
CA GLY A 14 13.77 3.17 -3.17
C GLY A 14 13.76 2.50 -4.55
N GLY A 15 12.78 2.81 -5.38
CA GLY A 15 12.75 2.54 -6.82
C GLY A 15 12.95 3.83 -7.64
N ASP A 16 12.87 3.69 -8.96
CA ASP A 16 13.17 4.77 -9.93
C ASP A 16 11.91 5.41 -10.54
N GLY A 17 10.71 4.96 -10.17
CA GLY A 17 9.44 5.46 -10.71
C GLY A 17 8.93 4.72 -11.95
N THR A 18 9.68 3.75 -12.51
CA THR A 18 9.35 3.14 -13.81
C THR A 18 9.02 1.65 -13.73
N ARG A 19 9.65 0.90 -12.81
CA ARG A 19 9.40 -0.53 -12.61
C ARG A 19 8.60 -0.77 -11.34
N ARG A 20 7.89 -1.90 -11.27
CA ARG A 20 7.31 -2.40 -10.02
C ARG A 20 8.40 -2.69 -8.99
N LYS A 21 8.09 -2.50 -7.71
CA LYS A 21 8.92 -2.95 -6.59
C LYS A 21 8.08 -3.83 -5.68
N ILE A 22 8.59 -5.03 -5.40
CA ILE A 22 7.87 -6.07 -4.67
C ILE A 22 8.54 -6.28 -3.32
N PHE A 23 7.73 -6.42 -2.28
CA PHE A 23 8.13 -6.70 -0.92
C PHE A 23 7.39 -7.93 -0.42
N ASP A 24 8.13 -8.85 0.20
CA ASP A 24 7.55 -9.96 0.93
C ASP A 24 7.38 -9.55 2.40
N GLU A 25 6.13 -9.49 2.84
CA GLU A 25 5.77 -9.10 4.20
C GLU A 25 5.35 -10.31 5.01
N ALA A 26 5.82 -10.35 6.26
CA ALA A 26 5.33 -11.31 7.24
C ALA A 26 3.86 -11.02 7.53
N VAL A 27 3.09 -12.08 7.78
CA VAL A 27 1.66 -11.96 8.13
C VAL A 27 1.45 -12.55 9.52
N PRO A 28 1.70 -11.78 10.58
CA PRO A 28 1.32 -12.21 11.93
C PRO A 28 -0.17 -12.55 11.99
N ARG A 29 -0.53 -13.40 12.95
CA ARG A 29 -1.94 -13.74 13.18
C ARG A 29 -2.74 -12.47 13.50
N GLY A 30 -3.83 -12.24 12.77
CA GLY A 30 -4.66 -11.05 12.92
C GLY A 30 -4.11 -9.79 12.25
N ALA A 31 -3.09 -9.91 11.40
CA ALA A 31 -2.62 -8.80 10.58
C ALA A 31 -3.75 -8.29 9.67
N THR A 32 -3.83 -6.98 9.53
CA THR A 32 -4.81 -6.30 8.68
C THR A 32 -4.10 -5.54 7.56
N VAL A 33 -4.86 -5.09 6.56
CA VAL A 33 -4.34 -4.18 5.53
C VAL A 33 -3.65 -2.97 6.17
N ARG A 34 -4.29 -2.37 7.18
CA ARG A 34 -3.77 -1.24 7.95
C ARG A 34 -2.43 -1.53 8.60
N SER A 35 -2.30 -2.67 9.30
CA SER A 35 -1.04 -2.99 9.99
C SER A 35 0.10 -3.18 8.98
N VAL A 36 -0.14 -3.90 7.87
CA VAL A 36 0.89 -4.11 6.84
C VAL A 36 1.32 -2.80 6.19
N LEU A 37 0.38 -1.93 5.84
CA LEU A 37 0.70 -0.62 5.27
C LEU A 37 1.43 0.30 6.26
N THR A 38 1.11 0.17 7.56
CA THR A 38 1.80 0.91 8.63
C THR A 38 3.24 0.46 8.75
N ASP A 39 3.48 -0.86 8.82
CA ASP A 39 4.82 -1.45 8.91
C ASP A 39 5.69 -1.12 7.67
N LEU A 40 5.09 -1.11 6.47
CA LEU A 40 5.76 -0.63 5.26
C LEU A 40 6.09 0.87 5.34
N SER A 41 5.16 1.69 5.80
CA SER A 41 5.34 3.14 5.94
C SER A 41 6.40 3.51 6.98
N ASP A 42 6.52 2.74 8.05
CA ASP A 42 7.52 2.97 9.09
C ASP A 42 8.95 2.65 8.59
N ARG A 43 9.09 1.73 7.63
CA ARG A 43 10.36 1.49 6.92
C ARG A 43 10.67 2.57 5.86
N PHE A 44 9.66 3.26 5.35
CA PHE A 44 9.79 4.27 4.29
C PHE A 44 9.06 5.57 4.65
N PRO A 45 9.70 6.49 5.42
CA PRO A 45 9.04 7.71 5.91
C PRO A 45 8.43 8.59 4.80
N ARG A 46 9.06 8.64 3.61
CA ARG A 46 8.50 9.39 2.48
C ARG A 46 7.22 8.75 1.93
N LEU A 47 7.10 7.42 1.97
CA LEU A 47 5.84 6.75 1.61
C LEU A 47 4.76 7.09 2.63
N ARG A 48 5.11 7.13 3.92
CA ARG A 48 4.16 7.48 4.99
C ARG A 48 3.49 8.82 4.73
N GLU A 49 4.26 9.83 4.34
CA GLU A 49 3.78 11.19 4.08
C GLU A 49 2.78 11.28 2.92
N VAL A 50 2.86 10.38 1.94
CA VAL A 50 2.01 10.41 0.74
C VAL A 50 0.87 9.39 0.79
N LEU A 51 1.02 8.31 1.56
CA LEU A 51 0.03 7.24 1.66
C LEU A 51 -1.07 7.55 2.67
N TRP A 52 -0.76 8.26 3.75
CA TRP A 52 -1.69 8.52 4.85
C TRP A 52 -2.10 9.98 4.92
N GLU A 53 -3.35 10.22 5.31
CA GLU A 53 -3.82 11.56 5.63
C GLU A 53 -3.12 12.12 6.88
N ARG A 54 -2.86 13.42 6.90
CA ARG A 54 -2.17 14.06 8.06
C ARG A 54 -3.04 14.10 9.31
N SER A 55 -4.36 14.13 9.15
CA SER A 55 -5.33 14.33 10.25
C SER A 55 -5.93 13.03 10.80
N GLY A 56 -5.61 11.87 10.25
CA GLY A 56 -6.26 10.62 10.68
C GLY A 56 -5.64 9.38 10.06
N GLY A 57 -5.97 8.22 10.61
CA GLY A 57 -5.50 6.92 10.14
C GLY A 57 -6.08 6.48 8.80
N ASP A 58 -6.58 7.38 7.97
CA ASP A 58 -7.14 7.05 6.66
C ASP A 58 -6.09 7.24 5.55
N LEU A 59 -6.34 6.60 4.41
CA LEU A 59 -5.46 6.71 3.25
C LEU A 59 -5.68 8.03 2.52
N GLY A 60 -4.60 8.61 2.03
CA GLY A 60 -4.64 9.79 1.19
C GLY A 60 -5.16 9.49 -0.22
N GLU A 61 -5.60 10.53 -0.92
CA GLU A 61 -6.29 10.40 -2.22
C GLU A 61 -5.37 10.03 -3.40
N HIS A 62 -4.04 10.17 -3.25
CA HIS A 62 -3.10 10.08 -4.38
C HIS A 62 -2.64 8.65 -4.70
N ILE A 63 -2.76 7.72 -3.75
CA ILE A 63 -2.34 6.32 -3.92
C ILE A 63 -3.56 5.44 -3.75
N GLU A 64 -3.91 4.73 -4.82
CA GLU A 64 -4.95 3.73 -4.77
C GLU A 64 -4.39 2.41 -4.23
N VAL A 65 -5.10 1.83 -3.27
CA VAL A 65 -4.74 0.56 -2.64
C VAL A 65 -5.67 -0.52 -3.17
N LEU A 66 -5.09 -1.58 -3.71
CA LEU A 66 -5.80 -2.78 -4.14
C LEU A 66 -5.43 -3.95 -3.24
N VAL A 67 -6.40 -4.79 -2.89
CA VAL A 67 -6.19 -6.05 -2.18
C VAL A 67 -6.70 -7.15 -3.10
N ASN A 68 -5.82 -8.06 -3.51
CA ASN A 68 -6.13 -9.12 -4.47
C ASN A 68 -6.82 -8.59 -5.74
N ASP A 69 -6.27 -7.50 -6.30
CA ASP A 69 -6.76 -6.78 -7.49
C ASP A 69 -8.12 -6.08 -7.32
N ALA A 70 -8.72 -6.08 -6.13
CA ALA A 70 -9.92 -5.32 -5.81
C ALA A 70 -9.58 -4.01 -5.10
N VAL A 71 -10.21 -2.90 -5.52
CA VAL A 71 -10.04 -1.58 -4.88
C VAL A 71 -10.48 -1.64 -3.40
N LEU A 72 -9.62 -1.13 -2.52
CA LEU A 72 -9.92 -1.01 -1.10
C LEU A 72 -11.13 -0.08 -0.90
N GLY A 73 -12.08 -0.51 -0.08
CA GLY A 73 -13.39 0.11 0.12
C GLY A 73 -14.53 -0.62 -0.60
N LEU A 74 -14.24 -1.45 -1.62
CA LEU A 74 -15.27 -2.24 -2.32
C LEU A 74 -15.47 -3.63 -1.70
N SER A 75 -14.40 -4.41 -1.60
CA SER A 75 -14.42 -5.80 -1.09
C SER A 75 -13.63 -5.98 0.20
N HIS A 76 -12.70 -5.05 0.47
CA HIS A 76 -11.83 -5.05 1.62
C HIS A 76 -11.82 -3.66 2.25
N THR A 77 -11.54 -3.57 3.53
CA THR A 77 -11.33 -2.32 4.27
C THR A 77 -9.93 -2.32 4.87
N LEU A 78 -9.49 -1.18 5.40
CA LEU A 78 -8.23 -1.09 6.14
C LEU A 78 -8.14 -2.11 7.29
N ASP A 79 -9.27 -2.42 7.90
CA ASP A 79 -9.33 -3.34 9.05
C ASP A 79 -9.64 -4.79 8.63
N SER A 80 -9.72 -5.07 7.32
CA SER A 80 -9.82 -6.44 6.82
C SER A 80 -8.54 -7.22 7.09
N GLU A 81 -8.69 -8.43 7.59
CA GLU A 81 -7.57 -9.35 7.80
C GLU A 81 -6.92 -9.75 6.46
N VAL A 82 -5.60 -9.89 6.49
CA VAL A 82 -4.81 -10.41 5.37
C VAL A 82 -4.19 -11.76 5.75
N ARG A 83 -3.92 -12.57 4.73
CA ARG A 83 -3.39 -13.93 4.87
C ARG A 83 -2.13 -14.11 4.03
N GLU A 84 -1.40 -15.18 4.31
CA GLU A 84 -0.35 -15.62 3.39
C GLU A 84 -0.95 -15.90 1.99
N GLY A 85 -0.23 -15.48 0.95
CA GLY A 85 -0.69 -15.53 -0.43
C GLY A 85 -1.47 -14.30 -0.90
N ASP A 86 -1.97 -13.44 -0.01
CA ASP A 86 -2.62 -12.19 -0.42
C ASP A 86 -1.61 -11.21 -1.05
N ARG A 87 -2.14 -10.33 -1.90
CA ARG A 87 -1.40 -9.25 -2.54
C ARG A 87 -2.03 -7.89 -2.25
N ILE A 88 -1.23 -6.96 -1.77
CA ILE A 88 -1.56 -5.53 -1.73
C ILE A 88 -0.80 -4.82 -2.84
N THR A 89 -1.48 -4.00 -3.64
CA THR A 89 -0.85 -3.16 -4.66
C THR A 89 -1.07 -1.69 -4.31
N LEU A 90 0.02 -0.92 -4.27
CA LEU A 90 0.04 0.54 -4.16
C LEU A 90 0.21 1.12 -5.57
N LEU A 91 -0.87 1.69 -6.09
CA LEU A 91 -0.92 2.25 -7.44
C LEU A 91 -1.01 3.76 -7.35
N GLY A 92 0.03 4.43 -7.83
CA GLY A 92 0.02 5.89 -7.96
C GLY A 92 -0.97 6.29 -9.06
N GLN A 93 -1.96 7.11 -8.71
CA GLN A 93 -2.87 7.62 -9.72
C GLN A 93 -2.13 8.61 -10.63
N TYR A 94 -2.25 8.42 -11.94
CA TYR A 94 -1.83 9.43 -12.90
C TYR A 94 -3.07 10.27 -13.21
N THR A 95 -3.08 11.53 -12.76
CA THR A 95 -4.05 12.51 -13.26
C THR A 95 -3.67 12.79 -14.71
N GLY A 96 -4.30 12.05 -15.64
CA GLY A 96 -4.07 12.21 -17.08
C GLY A 96 -4.42 13.63 -17.52
N GLY A 97 -3.49 14.29 -18.19
CA GLY A 97 -3.71 15.46 -19.05
C GLY A 97 -3.59 15.06 -20.50
#